data_AF-A0A359AV87-F1
#
_entry.id   AF-A0A359AV87-F1
#
_cell.length_a   1.000
_cell.length_b   1.000
_cell.length_c   1.000
_cell.angle_alpha   90.00
_cell.angle_beta   90.00
_cell.angle_gamma   90.00
#
_symmetry.space_group_name_H-M   'P 1'
#
loop_
_entity.id
_entity.type
_entity.pdbx_description
1 polymer ?
#
loop_
_entity_poly.entity_id
_entity_poly.type
_entity_poly.pdbx_seq_one_letter_code
_entity_poly.pdbx_strand_id
1 'polypeptide(L)'
;YFKQFKHLWASNRVFNSISVLATTFTIAFVMILYMVYSFRTKNIAPESNRSRVLYSGTGYSYFTKDHSQANSGMSYKAAKAIFGNLQNAEAVSYCVAKGEGAAYIGTGSSDSEKRIVSPVDDVYFRIFEFDFISGHP
;
A
#
# COMPACT_ATOMS: atom_id res chain seq x y z
N TYR A 1 20.77 -4.03 49.91
CA TYR A 1 20.08 -3.40 48.77
C TYR A 1 18.86 -4.18 48.25
N PHE A 2 18.98 -5.38 47.64
CA PHE A 2 17.80 -6.11 47.10
C PHE A 2 16.72 -6.51 48.13
N LYS A 3 17.09 -6.86 49.37
CA LYS A 3 16.13 -7.14 50.46
C LYS A 3 15.31 -5.90 50.85
N GLN A 4 15.95 -4.73 50.83
CA GLN A 4 15.34 -3.43 51.12
C GLN A 4 14.35 -3.03 50.02
N PHE A 5 14.72 -3.24 48.75
CA PHE A 5 13.84 -3.02 47.60
C PHE A 5 12.56 -3.87 47.65
N LYS A 6 12.67 -5.18 47.95
CA LYS A 6 11.50 -6.06 48.09
C LYS A 6 10.57 -5.61 49.21
N HIS A 7 11.12 -5.15 50.33
CA HIS A 7 10.34 -4.65 51.45
C HIS A 7 9.60 -3.36 51.09
N LEU A 8 10.27 -2.43 50.40
CA LEU A 8 9.67 -1.19 49.89
C LEU A 8 8.57 -1.47 48.87
N TRP A 9 8.77 -2.46 47.99
CA TRP A 9 7.79 -2.86 46.98
C TRP A 9 6.51 -3.43 47.61
N ALA A 10 6.67 -4.29 48.61
CA ALA A 10 5.56 -4.92 49.32
C ALA A 10 4.76 -3.91 50.17
N SER A 11 5.43 -2.88 50.70
CA SER A 11 4.80 -1.82 51.49
C SER A 11 3.77 -1.02 50.68
N ASN A 12 4.05 -0.72 49.41
CA ASN A 12 3.18 0.06 48.52
C ASN A 12 2.72 -0.72 47.29
N ARG A 13 2.23 -1.96 47.49
CA ARG A 13 1.95 -2.91 46.39
C ARG A 13 0.97 -2.37 45.33
N VAL A 14 -0.09 -1.65 45.73
CA VAL A 14 -1.08 -1.09 44.78
C VAL A 14 -0.45 0.04 43.95
N PHE A 15 0.17 1.01 44.62
CA PHE A 15 0.83 2.14 43.97
C PHE A 15 1.91 1.68 43.00
N ASN A 16 2.82 0.80 43.43
CA ASN A 16 3.90 0.29 42.59
C ASN A 16 3.38 -0.46 41.35
N SER A 17 2.32 -1.26 41.50
CA SER A 17 1.71 -1.98 40.37
C SER A 17 1.09 -1.03 39.36
N ILE A 18 0.36 0.00 39.82
CA ILE A 18 -0.24 1.01 38.96
C ILE A 18 0.85 1.81 38.25
N SER A 19 1.91 2.21 38.95
CA SER A 19 3.03 2.95 38.34
C SER A 19 3.70 2.16 37.22
N VAL A 20 3.99 0.87 37.44
CA VAL A 20 4.61 0.01 36.43
C VAL A 20 3.70 -0.21 35.23
N LEU A 21 2.40 -0.43 35.47
CA LEU A 21 1.41 -0.57 34.41
C LEU A 21 1.27 0.72 33.59
N ALA A 22 1.21 1.88 34.26
CA ALA A 22 1.14 3.17 33.61
C ALA A 22 2.38 3.41 32.74
N THR A 23 3.59 3.19 33.27
CA THR A 23 4.83 3.34 32.48
C THR A 23 4.85 2.41 31.27
N THR A 24 4.49 1.15 31.46
CA THR A 24 4.45 0.17 30.35
C THR A 24 3.44 0.57 29.29
N PHE A 25 2.24 1.00 29.72
CA PHE A 25 1.19 1.46 28.81
C PHE A 25 1.60 2.72 28.05
N THR A 26 2.22 3.70 28.72
CA THR A 26 2.72 4.92 28.07
C THR A 26 3.78 4.59 27.02
N ILE A 27 4.77 3.74 27.34
CA ILE A 27 5.80 3.34 26.38
C ILE A 27 5.18 2.59 25.20
N ALA A 28 4.29 1.63 25.46
CA ALA A 28 3.61 0.87 24.41
C ALA A 28 2.76 1.78 23.52
N PHE A 29 1.99 2.69 24.10
CA PHE A 29 1.15 3.63 23.36
C PHE A 29 1.98 4.56 22.46
N VAL A 30 3.06 5.16 22.99
CA VAL A 30 3.96 6.02 22.21
C VAL A 30 4.61 5.23 21.07
N MET A 31 5.05 3.99 21.32
CA MET A 31 5.63 3.13 20.29
C MET A 31 4.61 2.75 19.20
N ILE A 32 3.37 2.42 19.58
CA ILE A 32 2.28 2.14 18.63
C ILE A 32 2.02 3.37 17.76
N LEU A 33 1.90 4.55 18.35
CA LEU A 33 1.70 5.80 17.60
C LEU A 33 2.86 6.06 16.64
N TYR A 34 4.10 5.90 17.09
CA TYR A 34 5.28 6.04 16.25
C TYR A 34 5.27 5.04 15.08
N MET A 35 4.96 3.77 15.33
CA MET A 35 4.88 2.75 14.28
C MET A 35 3.77 3.05 13.27
N VAL A 36 2.58 3.42 13.72
CA VAL A 36 1.46 3.79 12.85
C VAL A 36 1.81 5.00 11.99
N TYR A 37 2.45 6.02 12.57
CA TYR A 37 2.91 7.18 11.83
C TYR A 37 3.99 6.81 10.82
N SER A 38 5.00 6.06 11.27
CA SER A 38 6.11 5.58 10.44
C SER A 38 5.63 4.74 9.26
N PHE A 39 4.64 3.87 9.45
CA PHE A 39 4.09 3.04 8.37
C PHE A 39 3.38 3.89 7.30
N ARG A 40 2.76 5.00 7.70
CA ARG A 40 2.07 5.90 6.76
C ARG A 40 3.02 6.80 5.98
N THR A 41 4.21 7.10 6.49
CA THR A 41 5.09 8.13 5.93
C THR A 41 6.39 7.60 5.39
N LYS A 42 6.88 6.44 5.87
CA LYS A 42 8.10 5.85 5.36
C LYS A 42 7.87 5.18 4.02
N ASN A 43 8.88 5.30 3.18
CA ASN A 43 9.07 4.44 2.05
C ASN A 43 9.48 3.05 2.57
N ILE A 44 8.70 2.04 2.24
CA ILE A 44 8.91 0.65 2.65
C ILE A 44 8.67 -0.20 1.40
N ALA A 45 9.56 -1.16 1.14
CA ALA A 45 9.41 -2.06 0.01
C ALA A 45 8.02 -2.75 0.04
N PRO A 46 7.36 -2.91 -1.12
CA PRO A 46 7.83 -2.62 -2.48
C PRO A 46 7.70 -1.13 -2.91
N GLU A 47 7.10 -0.27 -2.07
CA GLU A 47 6.91 1.17 -2.35
C GLU A 47 8.09 2.02 -1.82
N SER A 48 9.30 1.76 -2.33
CA SER A 48 10.54 2.46 -1.96
C SER A 48 10.53 3.97 -2.29
N ASN A 49 9.68 4.38 -3.21
CA ASN A 49 9.57 5.77 -3.69
C ASN A 49 8.18 6.38 -3.44
N ARG A 50 7.44 5.90 -2.44
CA ARG A 50 6.04 6.30 -2.16
C ARG A 50 5.83 7.82 -2.09
N SER A 51 6.77 8.56 -1.51
CA SER A 51 6.71 10.03 -1.43
C SER A 51 6.85 10.75 -2.79
N ARG A 52 7.31 10.06 -3.83
CA ARG A 52 7.54 10.58 -5.18
C ARG A 52 6.60 9.98 -6.24
N VAL A 53 5.68 9.11 -5.84
CA VAL A 53 4.70 8.48 -6.75
C VAL A 53 3.37 9.20 -6.65
N LEU A 54 2.82 9.61 -7.80
CA LEU A 54 1.47 10.16 -7.91
C LEU A 54 0.53 9.04 -8.38
N TYR A 55 -0.51 8.78 -7.58
CA TYR A 55 -1.58 7.86 -7.95
C TYR A 55 -2.72 8.62 -8.62
N SER A 56 -3.12 8.18 -9.80
CA SER A 56 -4.34 8.65 -10.46
C SER A 56 -5.49 7.69 -10.14
N GLY A 57 -6.67 8.25 -9.88
CA GLY A 57 -7.88 7.46 -9.68
C GLY A 57 -8.46 6.92 -10.99
N THR A 58 -9.67 6.37 -10.91
CA THR A 58 -10.41 5.92 -12.09
C THR A 58 -10.62 7.08 -13.07
N GLY A 59 -10.27 6.87 -14.33
CA GLY A 59 -10.53 7.84 -15.39
C GLY A 59 -12.03 7.96 -15.68
N TYR A 60 -12.49 9.16 -16.02
CA TYR A 60 -13.86 9.43 -16.43
C TYR A 60 -13.89 10.21 -17.74
N SER A 61 -14.88 9.92 -18.57
CA SER A 61 -15.14 10.67 -19.80
C SER A 61 -16.60 11.09 -19.87
N TYR A 62 -16.88 12.31 -20.32
CA TYR A 62 -18.21 12.86 -20.53
C TYR A 62 -18.20 13.81 -21.73
N PHE A 63 -19.36 14.12 -22.29
CA PHE A 63 -19.45 15.12 -23.35
C PHE A 63 -19.26 16.54 -22.82
N THR A 64 -18.34 17.30 -23.41
CA THR A 64 -17.98 18.65 -22.96
C THR A 64 -19.16 19.64 -23.00
N LYS A 65 -20.13 19.43 -23.90
CA LYS A 65 -21.26 20.36 -24.10
C LYS A 65 -22.22 20.43 -22.89
N ASP A 66 -22.47 19.31 -22.22
CA ASP A 66 -23.54 19.16 -21.22
C ASP A 66 -23.21 18.17 -20.09
N HIS A 67 -21.99 17.65 -20.05
CA HIS A 67 -21.55 16.62 -19.09
C HIS A 67 -22.42 15.34 -19.14
N SER A 68 -23.12 15.09 -20.25
CA SER A 68 -23.90 13.87 -20.45
C SER A 68 -23.02 12.70 -20.90
N GLN A 69 -23.61 11.49 -20.91
CA GLN A 69 -22.95 10.25 -21.36
C GLN A 69 -21.64 9.97 -20.61
N ALA A 70 -21.67 10.14 -19.28
CA ALA A 70 -20.53 9.86 -18.43
C ALA A 70 -20.23 8.36 -18.41
N ASN A 71 -18.99 8.00 -18.73
CA ASN A 71 -18.46 6.66 -18.61
C ASN A 71 -17.29 6.64 -17.62
N SER A 72 -17.20 5.54 -16.88
CA SER A 72 -16.09 5.27 -15.97
C SER A 72 -15.09 4.31 -16.61
N GLY A 73 -13.84 4.45 -16.22
CA GLY A 73 -12.73 3.71 -16.81
C GLY A 73 -12.14 4.40 -18.03
N MET A 74 -10.89 4.05 -18.32
CA MET A 74 -10.14 4.57 -19.46
C MET A 74 -9.36 3.43 -20.09
N SER A 75 -9.38 3.33 -21.42
CA SER A 75 -8.56 2.33 -22.11
C SER A 75 -7.07 2.64 -21.94
N TYR A 76 -6.23 1.60 -21.94
CA TYR A 76 -4.77 1.75 -21.91
C TYR A 76 -4.26 2.71 -22.99
N LYS A 77 -4.79 2.63 -24.22
CA LYS A 77 -4.40 3.50 -25.34
C LYS A 77 -4.71 4.97 -25.06
N ALA A 78 -5.89 5.26 -24.51
CA ALA A 78 -6.27 6.63 -24.16
C ALA A 78 -5.42 7.16 -23.00
N ALA A 79 -5.23 6.36 -21.94
CA ALA A 79 -4.39 6.73 -20.80
C ALA A 79 -2.94 7.00 -21.22
N LYS A 80 -2.39 6.17 -22.11
CA LYS A 80 -1.04 6.34 -22.67
C LYS A 80 -0.91 7.59 -23.54
N ALA A 81 -1.93 7.92 -24.33
CA ALA A 81 -1.93 9.13 -25.13
C ALA A 81 -1.95 10.41 -24.27
N ILE A 82 -2.67 10.38 -23.14
CA ILE A 82 -2.82 11.55 -22.25
C ILE A 82 -1.60 11.70 -21.30
N PHE A 83 -1.19 10.60 -20.67
CA PHE A 83 -0.20 10.62 -19.58
C PHE A 83 1.19 10.09 -19.97
N GLY A 84 1.37 9.56 -21.19
CA GLY A 84 2.63 8.92 -21.58
C GLY A 84 3.82 9.88 -21.64
N ASN A 85 3.58 11.18 -21.84
CA ASN A 85 4.62 12.22 -21.98
C ASN A 85 4.52 13.29 -20.88
N LEU A 86 4.29 12.89 -19.63
CA LEU A 86 4.26 13.83 -18.51
C LEU A 86 5.64 14.44 -18.27
N GLN A 87 5.71 15.78 -18.34
CA GLN A 87 6.93 16.51 -18.03
C GLN A 87 7.31 16.29 -16.56
N ASN A 88 8.54 15.86 -16.31
CA ASN A 88 9.12 15.53 -14.99
C ASN A 88 8.70 14.18 -14.37
N ALA A 89 7.92 13.35 -15.07
CA ALA A 89 7.69 11.97 -14.65
C ALA A 89 8.88 11.09 -15.08
N GLU A 90 9.56 10.45 -14.12
CA GLU A 90 10.64 9.50 -14.40
C GLU A 90 10.11 8.22 -15.06
N ALA A 91 8.94 7.77 -14.62
CA ALA A 91 8.24 6.61 -15.15
C ALA A 91 6.73 6.79 -14.97
N VAL A 92 5.96 6.28 -15.93
CA VAL A 92 4.49 6.23 -15.86
C VAL A 92 4.09 4.78 -16.10
N SER A 93 3.25 4.25 -15.22
CA SER A 93 2.71 2.89 -15.30
C SER A 93 1.19 2.95 -15.34
N TYR A 94 0.60 1.97 -16.02
CA TYR A 94 -0.84 1.81 -16.14
C TYR A 94 -1.28 0.49 -15.54
N CYS A 95 -2.24 0.56 -14.62
CA CYS A 95 -2.82 -0.61 -13.98
C CYS A 95 -4.34 -0.58 -14.08
N VAL A 96 -4.95 -1.76 -14.21
CA VAL A 96 -6.38 -1.92 -13.96
C VAL A 96 -6.62 -1.94 -12.46
N ALA A 97 -7.75 -1.39 -12.01
CA ALA A 97 -8.08 -1.35 -10.60
C ALA A 97 -8.08 -2.76 -9.98
N LYS A 98 -7.70 -2.82 -8.70
CA LYS A 98 -7.51 -4.09 -8.01
C LYS A 98 -8.81 -4.88 -8.00
N GLY A 99 -8.78 -6.08 -8.56
CA GLY A 99 -9.92 -6.98 -8.61
C GLY A 99 -10.85 -6.83 -9.83
N GLU A 100 -10.57 -5.89 -10.74
CA GLU A 100 -11.43 -5.67 -11.91
C GLU A 100 -10.99 -6.45 -13.16
N GLY A 101 -9.75 -6.98 -13.18
CA GLY A 101 -9.27 -7.81 -14.28
C GLY A 101 -9.64 -9.29 -14.10
N ALA A 102 -9.72 -10.01 -15.23
CA ALA A 102 -9.86 -11.45 -15.23
C ALA A 102 -8.91 -12.07 -16.26
N ALA A 103 -8.28 -13.18 -15.86
CA ALA A 103 -7.47 -14.01 -16.73
C ALA A 103 -7.89 -15.47 -16.57
N TYR A 104 -7.73 -16.25 -17.63
CA TYR A 104 -7.92 -17.70 -17.58
C TYR A 104 -6.56 -18.35 -17.40
N ILE A 105 -6.42 -19.12 -16.32
CA ILE A 105 -5.17 -19.78 -15.94
C ILE A 105 -5.36 -21.28 -16.12
N GLY A 106 -4.49 -21.90 -16.91
CA GLY A 106 -4.50 -23.33 -17.18
C GLY A 106 -3.41 -23.70 -18.18
N THR A 107 -2.99 -24.95 -18.17
CA THR A 107 -2.01 -25.49 -19.15
C THR A 107 -2.66 -25.88 -20.48
N GLY A 108 -4.00 -25.87 -20.56
CA GLY A 108 -4.78 -26.12 -21.77
C GLY A 108 -6.24 -25.72 -21.61
N SER A 109 -7.00 -25.75 -22.72
CA SER A 109 -8.39 -25.29 -22.79
C SER A 109 -9.36 -26.07 -21.89
N SER A 110 -9.03 -27.32 -21.56
CA SER A 110 -9.84 -28.20 -20.71
C SER A 110 -9.65 -27.97 -19.21
N ASP A 111 -8.62 -27.23 -18.81
CA ASP A 111 -8.22 -27.01 -17.41
C ASP A 111 -8.06 -25.50 -17.11
N SER A 112 -8.78 -24.65 -17.84
CA SER A 112 -8.70 -23.20 -17.68
C SER A 112 -9.67 -22.71 -16.62
N GLU A 113 -9.15 -22.11 -15.55
CA GLU A 113 -9.94 -21.47 -14.52
C GLU A 113 -9.88 -19.95 -14.64
N LYS A 114 -11.04 -19.30 -14.54
CA LYS A 114 -11.10 -17.84 -14.44
C LYS A 114 -10.60 -17.40 -13.08
N ARG A 115 -9.55 -16.58 -13.06
CA ARG A 115 -9.00 -15.95 -11.86
C ARG A 115 -9.07 -14.44 -11.97
N ILE A 116 -9.29 -13.79 -10.83
CA ILE A 116 -9.25 -12.33 -10.71
C ILE A 116 -7.79 -11.92 -10.75
N VAL A 117 -7.47 -10.96 -11.62
CA VAL A 117 -6.11 -10.45 -11.79
C VAL A 117 -6.14 -8.92 -11.84
N SER A 118 -4.97 -8.32 -11.64
CA SER A 118 -4.75 -6.89 -11.85
C SER A 118 -3.74 -6.71 -12.97
N PRO A 119 -4.19 -6.59 -14.23
CA PRO A 119 -3.31 -6.32 -15.34
C PRO A 119 -2.53 -5.03 -15.13
N VAL A 120 -1.22 -5.11 -15.32
CA VAL A 120 -0.26 -4.00 -15.21
C VAL A 120 0.68 -4.04 -16.42
N ASP A 121 1.34 -2.92 -16.71
CA ASP A 121 2.44 -2.88 -17.66
C ASP A 121 3.78 -3.27 -17.02
N ASP A 122 4.82 -3.44 -17.85
CA ASP A 122 6.18 -3.78 -17.43
C ASP A 122 6.79 -2.72 -16.50
N VAL A 123 6.49 -1.43 -16.76
CA VAL A 123 6.97 -0.29 -15.98
C VAL A 123 6.49 -0.36 -14.52
N TYR A 124 5.34 -1.00 -14.26
CA TYR A 124 4.82 -1.21 -12.91
C TYR A 124 5.85 -1.88 -11.99
N PHE A 125 6.49 -2.94 -12.46
CA PHE A 125 7.48 -3.70 -11.68
C PHE A 125 8.82 -2.97 -11.52
N ARG A 126 9.04 -1.88 -12.26
CA ARG A 126 10.17 -0.98 -12.05
C ARG A 126 9.84 0.10 -11.01
N ILE A 127 8.60 0.58 -10.98
CA ILE A 127 8.14 1.57 -9.99
C ILE A 127 8.00 0.93 -8.61
N PHE A 128 7.47 -0.29 -8.56
CA PHE A 128 7.33 -1.09 -7.36
C PHE A 128 8.42 -2.15 -7.37
N GLU A 129 9.42 -2.01 -6.51
CA GLU A 129 10.60 -2.87 -6.42
C GLU A 129 10.22 -4.25 -5.85
N PHE A 130 9.57 -5.08 -6.67
CA PHE A 130 9.18 -6.44 -6.31
C PHE A 130 10.35 -7.41 -6.48
N ASP A 131 10.57 -8.25 -5.47
CA ASP A 131 11.48 -9.38 -5.55
C ASP A 131 10.78 -10.57 -6.22
N PHE A 132 11.27 -10.95 -7.40
CA PHE A 132 10.77 -12.11 -8.13
C PHE A 132 11.45 -13.39 -7.63
N ILE A 133 10.66 -14.35 -7.14
CA ILE A 133 11.14 -15.66 -6.71
C ILE A 133 11.68 -16.47 -7.91
N SER A 134 11.11 -16.24 -9.10
CA SER A 134 11.53 -16.85 -10.35
C SER A 134 11.16 -15.95 -11.53
N GLY A 135 12.00 -15.97 -12.58
CA GLY A 135 11.81 -15.17 -13.79
C GLY A 135 12.24 -13.70 -13.64
N HIS A 136 11.73 -12.87 -14.53
CA HIS A 136 11.88 -11.42 -14.55
C HIS A 136 10.56 -10.79 -15.03
N PRO A 137 10.31 -9.50 -14.77
CA PRO A 137 9.18 -8.79 -15.33
C PRO A 137 9.13 -8.83 -16.86
#